data_AF-A0A376DSM4-F1
#
_entry.id   AF-A0A376DSM4-F1
#
_cell.length_a   1.000
_cell.length_b   1.000
_cell.length_c   1.000
_cell.angle_alpha   90.00
_cell.angle_beta   90.00
_cell.angle_gamma   90.00
#
_symmetry.space_group_name_H-M   'P 1'
#
loop_
_entity.id
_entity.type
_entity.pdbx_description
1 polymer ?
#
loop_
_entity_poly.entity_id
_entity_poly.type
_entity_poly.pdbx_seq_one_letter_code
_entity_poly.pdbx_strand_id
1 'polypeptide(L)'
;MTGAQVVLSDNTGQTETLQYVGDGKYKTTNFTGVTGRTYTLKIQAEGKQYTAQSSMPEVVNFGWTYTGFFTFGERLLIPFFLFFTDPIALGNRYLFNFTVNNMTKKTFEVFFR
;
A
#
# COMPACT_ATOMS: atom_id res chain seq x y z
N MET A 1 -13.05 -27.06 -12.42
CA MET A 1 -13.10 -25.71 -13.00
C MET A 1 -11.67 -25.28 -13.28
N THR A 2 -11.33 -25.03 -14.53
CA THR A 2 -10.06 -24.39 -14.88
C THR A 2 -10.16 -22.91 -14.52
N GLY A 3 -9.27 -22.41 -13.67
CA GLY A 3 -9.22 -20.99 -13.33
C GLY A 3 -8.92 -20.13 -14.56
N ALA A 4 -9.22 -18.83 -14.48
CA ALA A 4 -8.80 -17.84 -15.47
C ALA A 4 -7.26 -17.77 -15.54
N GLN A 5 -6.71 -17.44 -16.70
CA GLN A 5 -5.30 -17.06 -16.79
C GLN A 5 -5.20 -15.59 -16.37
N VAL A 6 -4.43 -15.34 -15.30
CA VAL A 6 -4.21 -14.00 -14.76
C VAL A 6 -2.73 -13.65 -14.89
N VAL A 7 -2.43 -12.59 -15.64
CA VAL A 7 -1.07 -12.10 -15.88
C VAL A 7 -0.93 -10.72 -15.25
N LEU A 8 0.05 -10.56 -14.37
CA LEU A 8 0.47 -9.29 -13.81
C LEU A 8 1.73 -8.82 -14.55
N SER A 9 1.80 -7.52 -14.84
CA SER A 9 2.99 -6.90 -15.43
C SER A 9 3.18 -5.50 -14.86
N ASP A 10 4.42 -5.00 -14.88
CA ASP A 10 4.71 -3.60 -14.60
C ASP A 10 5.25 -2.85 -15.82
N ASN A 11 5.36 -1.53 -15.69
CA ASN A 11 5.86 -0.63 -16.71
C ASN A 11 7.37 -0.71 -16.97
N THR A 12 8.10 -1.61 -16.29
CA THR A 12 9.53 -1.86 -16.50
C THR A 12 9.80 -3.20 -17.20
N GLY A 13 8.75 -3.95 -17.50
CA GLY A 13 8.83 -5.23 -18.22
C GLY A 13 8.84 -6.46 -17.32
N GLN A 14 8.74 -6.33 -16.00
CA GLN A 14 8.54 -7.48 -15.12
C GLN A 14 7.13 -8.04 -15.36
N THR A 15 7.00 -9.35 -15.51
CA THR A 15 5.70 -9.99 -15.68
C THR A 15 5.65 -11.36 -15.00
N GLU A 16 4.46 -11.74 -14.53
CA GLU A 16 4.21 -13.05 -13.95
C GLU A 16 2.77 -13.50 -14.23
N THR A 17 2.62 -14.78 -14.60
CA THR A 17 1.31 -15.44 -14.57
C THR A 17 1.03 -15.90 -13.15
N LEU A 18 -0.02 -15.36 -12.52
CA LEU A 18 -0.33 -15.63 -11.13
C LEU A 18 -0.83 -17.06 -10.91
N GLN A 19 -0.43 -17.65 -9.79
CA GLN A 19 -0.88 -18.97 -9.39
C GLN A 19 -2.32 -18.90 -8.88
N TYR A 20 -3.22 -19.71 -9.46
CA TYR A 20 -4.57 -19.89 -8.92
C TYR A 20 -4.52 -20.68 -7.62
N VAL A 21 -5.13 -20.15 -6.55
CA VAL A 21 -5.11 -20.76 -5.22
C VAL A 21 -6.51 -21.11 -4.69
N GLY A 22 -7.53 -21.08 -5.55
CA GLY A 22 -8.93 -21.40 -5.19
C GLY A 22 -9.80 -20.17 -4.93
N ASP A 23 -11.12 -20.36 -4.96
CA ASP A 23 -12.13 -19.33 -4.67
C ASP A 23 -11.93 -17.99 -5.41
N GLY A 24 -11.50 -18.05 -6.67
CA GLY A 24 -11.22 -16.85 -7.48
C GLY A 24 -9.97 -16.06 -7.04
N LYS A 25 -9.17 -16.58 -6.11
CA LYS A 25 -7.95 -15.94 -5.62
C LYS A 25 -6.74 -16.39 -6.43
N TYR A 26 -5.85 -15.43 -6.67
CA TYR A 26 -4.58 -15.63 -7.35
C TYR A 26 -3.46 -15.03 -6.52
N LYS A 27 -2.29 -15.65 -6.55
CA LYS A 27 -1.14 -15.22 -5.76
C LYS A 27 0.11 -15.12 -6.63
N THR A 28 0.95 -14.15 -6.32
CA THR A 28 2.30 -14.06 -6.87
C THR A 28 3.21 -15.11 -6.25
N THR A 29 4.21 -15.56 -7.00
CA THR A 29 5.29 -16.44 -6.54
C THR A 29 6.60 -15.65 -6.41
N ASN A 30 7.01 -14.93 -7.45
CA ASN A 30 8.29 -14.22 -7.52
C ASN A 30 8.14 -12.72 -7.84
N PHE A 31 6.91 -12.24 -7.95
CA PHE A 31 6.60 -10.85 -8.25
C PHE A 31 6.50 -10.03 -6.95
N THR A 32 7.42 -9.10 -6.77
CA THR A 32 7.41 -8.11 -5.68
C THR A 32 7.07 -6.73 -6.23
N GLY A 33 6.08 -6.08 -5.63
CA GLY A 33 5.74 -4.70 -5.99
C GLY A 33 6.84 -3.71 -5.59
N VAL A 34 7.14 -2.80 -6.50
CA VAL A 34 7.99 -1.61 -6.34
C VAL A 34 7.13 -0.35 -6.40
N THR A 35 7.39 0.60 -5.50
CA THR A 35 6.72 1.90 -5.47
C THR A 35 6.99 2.70 -6.75
N GLY A 36 6.09 3.61 -7.10
CA GLY A 36 6.18 4.41 -8.32
C GLY A 36 5.90 3.67 -9.63
N ARG A 37 5.84 2.33 -9.61
CA ARG A 37 5.51 1.53 -10.81
C ARG A 37 4.01 1.51 -11.10
N THR A 38 3.71 1.39 -12.38
CA THR A 38 2.36 1.13 -12.88
C THR A 38 2.21 -0.32 -13.26
N TYR A 39 1.20 -0.97 -12.71
CA TYR A 39 0.89 -2.38 -12.89
C TYR A 39 -0.31 -2.55 -13.79
N THR A 40 -0.23 -3.53 -14.68
CA THR A 40 -1.33 -3.95 -15.55
C THR A 40 -1.70 -5.40 -15.22
N LEU A 41 -2.97 -5.63 -14.90
CA LEU A 41 -3.55 -6.95 -14.70
C LEU A 41 -4.34 -7.34 -15.96
N LYS A 42 -3.97 -8.45 -16.57
CA LYS A 42 -4.64 -9.04 -17.73
C LYS A 42 -5.26 -10.37 -17.35
N ILE A 43 -6.56 -10.52 -17.55
CA ILE A 43 -7.32 -11.72 -17.22
C ILE A 43 -7.91 -12.30 -18.51
N GLN A 44 -7.65 -13.58 -18.77
CA GLN A 44 -8.35 -14.37 -19.79
C GLN A 44 -9.26 -15.37 -19.10
N ALA A 45 -10.57 -15.20 -19.28
CA ALA A 45 -11.61 -16.07 -18.74
C ALA A 45 -12.71 -16.24 -19.77
N GLU A 46 -13.17 -17.48 -19.97
CA GLU A 46 -14.33 -17.77 -20.85
C GLU A 46 -14.21 -17.18 -22.27
N GLY A 47 -13.00 -17.16 -22.82
CA GLY A 47 -12.71 -16.58 -24.14
C GLY A 47 -12.76 -15.05 -24.20
N LYS A 48 -12.93 -14.37 -23.07
CA LYS A 48 -12.91 -12.91 -22.95
C LYS A 48 -11.64 -12.43 -22.25
N GLN A 49 -11.16 -11.28 -22.70
CA GLN A 49 -10.01 -10.59 -22.12
C GLN A 49 -10.47 -9.37 -21.33
N TYR A 50 -9.99 -9.24 -20.10
CA TYR A 50 -10.18 -8.08 -19.25
C TYR A 50 -8.82 -7.48 -18.90
N THR A 51 -8.76 -6.16 -18.83
CA THR A 51 -7.53 -5.42 -18.51
C THR A 51 -7.83 -4.32 -17.51
N ALA A 52 -7.01 -4.21 -16.48
CA ALA A 52 -7.02 -3.14 -15.51
C ALA A 52 -5.61 -2.62 -15.27
N GLN A 53 -5.48 -1.34 -14.93
CA GLN A 53 -4.20 -0.71 -14.64
C GLN A 53 -4.27 0.06 -13.31
N SER A 54 -3.20 0.00 -12.52
CA SER A 54 -3.09 0.71 -11.25
C SER A 54 -1.64 1.11 -10.97
N SER A 55 -1.42 2.33 -10.50
CA SER A 55 -0.09 2.81 -10.12
C SER A 55 0.09 2.71 -8.61
N MET A 56 1.18 2.07 -8.17
CA MET A 56 1.59 2.11 -6.77
C MET A 56 2.20 3.49 -6.48
N PRO A 57 1.71 4.22 -5.47
CA PRO A 57 2.26 5.53 -5.12
C PRO A 57 3.74 5.45 -4.77
N GLU A 58 4.43 6.58 -4.92
CA GLU A 58 5.80 6.75 -4.42
C GLU A 58 5.83 6.77 -2.90
N VAL A 59 6.96 6.37 -2.32
CA VAL A 59 7.18 6.50 -0.87
C VAL A 59 7.29 7.98 -0.53
N VAL A 60 6.49 8.42 0.45
CA VAL A 60 6.66 9.73 1.07
C VAL A 60 7.54 9.56 2.30
N ASN A 61 8.76 10.08 2.20
CA ASN A 61 9.71 10.00 3.28
C ASN A 61 9.23 10.80 4.49
N PHE A 62 9.49 10.24 5.66
CA PHE A 62 9.34 10.99 6.89
C PHE A 62 10.40 12.09 6.95
N GLY A 63 9.99 13.25 7.43
CA GLY A 63 10.87 14.33 7.80
C GLY A 63 11.42 14.05 9.20
N TRP A 64 11.05 14.91 10.14
CA TRP A 64 11.53 14.81 11.52
C TRP A 64 10.47 14.23 12.44
N THR A 65 10.92 13.70 13.56
CA THR A 65 10.06 13.21 14.63
C THR A 65 10.30 14.03 15.89
N TYR A 66 9.25 14.26 16.66
CA TYR A 66 9.36 14.96 17.93
C TYR A 66 8.52 14.23 18.99
N THR A 67 9.09 14.06 20.17
CA THR A 67 8.38 13.58 21.35
C THR A 67 8.23 14.72 22.33
N GLY A 68 6.99 15.06 22.66
CA GLY A 68 6.69 16.01 23.72
C GLY A 68 6.38 15.32 25.03
N PHE A 69 6.27 16.12 26.08
CA PHE A 69 5.70 15.71 27.36
C PHE A 69 4.77 16.82 27.83
N PHE A 70 3.55 16.47 28.18
CA PHE A 70 2.63 17.40 28.83
C PHE A 70 1.77 16.69 29.85
N THR A 71 1.41 17.40 30.90
CA THR A 71 0.52 16.91 31.95
C THR A 71 -0.89 17.38 31.65
N PHE A 72 -1.85 16.46 31.60
CA PHE A 72 -3.28 16.77 31.52
C PHE A 72 -3.94 16.29 32.82
N GLY A 73 -4.12 17.21 33.77
CA GLY A 73 -4.41 16.86 35.16
C GLY A 73 -3.24 16.07 35.78
N GLU A 74 -3.54 14.95 36.43
CA GLU A 74 -2.54 14.04 37.02
C GLU A 74 -1.91 13.07 36.00
N ARG A 75 -2.33 13.09 34.74
CA ARG A 75 -1.87 12.16 33.72
C ARG A 75 -0.72 12.76 32.91
N LEU A 76 0.42 12.08 32.88
CA LEU A 76 1.49 12.35 31.91
C LEU A 76 1.10 11.81 30.54
N LEU A 77 1.11 12.69 29.53
CA LEU A 77 0.94 12.33 28.12
C LEU A 77 2.24 12.54 27.37
N ILE A 78 2.63 11.53 26.59
CA ILE A 78 3.85 11.52 25.79
C ILE A 78 3.44 11.33 24.32
N PRO A 79 3.06 12.42 23.61
CA PRO A 79 2.72 12.34 22.19
C PRO A 79 3.97 12.07 21.35
N PHE A 80 3.80 11.25 20.31
CA PHE A 80 4.77 11.07 19.25
C PHE A 80 4.27 11.81 18.00
N PHE A 81 5.02 12.82 17.57
CA PHE A 81 4.72 13.60 16.38
C PHE A 81 5.60 13.12 15.23
N LEU A 82 4.95 12.87 14.10
CA LEU A 82 5.60 12.53 12.84
C LEU A 82 5.33 13.65 11.85
N PHE A 83 6.39 14.28 11.36
CA PHE A 83 6.30 15.30 10.34
C PHE A 83 6.70 14.73 8.99
N PHE A 84 5.91 15.02 7.96
CA PHE A 84 6.19 14.68 6.58
C PHE A 84 5.56 15.75 5.67
N THR A 85 6.04 15.83 4.44
CA THR A 85 5.51 16.75 3.44
C THR A 85 4.67 15.95 2.44
N ASP A 86 3.35 16.18 2.45
CA ASP A 86 2.47 15.62 1.42
C ASP A 86 2.84 16.21 0.05
N PRO A 87 3.20 15.37 -0.95
CA PRO A 87 3.52 15.85 -2.28
C PRO A 87 2.36 16.61 -2.95
N ILE A 88 2.66 17.38 -4.00
CA ILE A 88 1.63 18.08 -4.79
C ILE A 88 0.64 17.15 -5.50
N ALA A 89 1.02 15.89 -5.72
CA ALA A 89 0.17 14.90 -6.36
C ALA A 89 -1.05 14.57 -5.50
N LEU A 90 -2.23 14.58 -6.10
CA LEU A 90 -3.49 14.33 -5.40
C LEU A 90 -3.73 12.83 -5.20
N GLY A 91 -4.51 12.49 -4.17
CA GLY A 91 -5.00 11.13 -3.93
C GLY A 91 -4.09 10.26 -3.08
N ASN A 92 -3.04 10.82 -2.49
CA ASN A 92 -2.21 10.12 -1.51
C ASN A 92 -3.05 9.71 -0.29
N ARG A 93 -2.85 8.48 0.18
CA ARG A 93 -3.50 7.92 1.36
C ARG A 93 -2.42 7.31 2.23
N TYR A 94 -2.42 7.63 3.51
CA TYR A 94 -1.34 7.26 4.42
C TYR A 94 -1.86 6.31 5.49
N LEU A 95 -1.20 5.17 5.62
CA LEU A 95 -1.41 4.23 6.71
C LEU A 95 -0.23 4.33 7.66
N PHE A 96 -0.45 4.91 8.83
CA PHE A 96 0.55 4.94 9.89
C PHE A 96 0.39 3.72 10.78
N ASN A 97 1.47 2.97 10.94
CA ASN A 97 1.54 1.84 11.86
C ASN A 97 2.59 2.15 12.93
N PHE A 98 2.15 2.28 14.18
CA PHE A 98 3.04 2.56 15.30
C PHE A 98 2.90 1.46 16.35
N THR A 99 4.04 1.09 16.93
CA THR A 99 4.12 0.09 17.99
C THR A 99 4.69 0.74 19.23
N VAL A 100 3.93 0.71 20.33
CA VAL A 100 4.37 1.23 21.64
C VAL A 100 4.32 0.07 22.63
N ASN A 101 5.47 -0.29 23.21
CA ASN A 101 5.59 -1.41 24.16
C ASN A 101 4.93 -2.70 23.65
N ASN A 102 5.25 -3.11 22.42
CA ASN A 102 4.68 -4.27 21.71
C ASN A 102 3.17 -4.19 21.39
N MET A 103 2.49 -3.08 21.72
CA MET A 103 1.12 -2.84 21.30
C MET A 103 1.12 -2.06 19.99
N THR A 104 0.70 -2.73 18.93
CA THR A 104 0.59 -2.14 17.59
C THR A 104 -0.76 -1.47 17.41
N LYS A 105 -0.74 -0.23 16.92
CA LYS A 105 -1.94 0.52 16.53
C LYS A 105 -1.75 1.06 15.12
N LYS A 106 -2.81 0.91 14.32
CA LYS A 106 -2.88 1.40 12.95
C LYS A 106 -3.86 2.56 12.89
N THR A 107 -3.43 3.66 12.30
CA THR A 107 -4.29 4.82 12.00
C THR A 107 -4.22 5.06 10.50
N PHE A 108 -5.39 5.18 9.87
CA PHE A 108 -5.51 5.53 8.46
C PHE A 108 -5.92 7.00 8.36
N GLU A 109 -5.12 7.78 7.65
CA GLU A 109 -5.38 9.21 7.45
C GLU A 109 -5.38 9.53 5.96
N VAL A 110 -6.38 10.32 5.57
CA VAL A 110 -6.50 10.85 4.21
C VAL A 110 -6.39 12.35 4.32
N PHE A 111 -5.37 12.90 3.65
CA PHE A 111 -5.23 14.33 3.52
C PHE A 111 -5.82 14.71 2.17
N PHE A 112 -6.82 15.58 2.21
CA PHE A 112 -7.35 16.22 1.02
C PHE A 112 -6.68 17.59 0.93
N ARG A 113 -6.01 17.85 -0.19
CA ARG A 113 -5.59 19.20 -0.53
C ARG A 113 -6.71 19.92 -1.28
#